data_AF-A0A522RZ36-F1
#
_entry.id   AF-A0A522RZ36-F1
#
_cell.length_a   1.000
_cell.length_b   1.000
_cell.length_c   1.000
_cell.angle_alpha   90.00
_cell.angle_beta   90.00
_cell.angle_gamma   90.00
#
_symmetry.space_group_name_H-M   'P 1'
#
loop_
_entity.id
_entity.type
_entity.pdbx_description
1 polymer ?
#
loop_
_entity_poly.entity_id
_entity_poly.type
_entity_poly.pdbx_seq_one_letter_code
_entity_poly.pdbx_strand_id
1 'polypeptide(L)'
;MKLSLWYVHGTDEQIAAATQAAEAELEKRRVTIEDAFAATVELNDLDDEAEVAEIMPELLAVSAWYAAEDAAFEKIAELTGEWPLQGSLIVVEPKRKKKSPSR
;
A
#
# COMPACT_ATOMS: atom_id res chain seq x y z
N MET A 1 2.83 1.36 10.50
CA MET A 1 3.52 2.12 9.44
C MET A 1 2.60 3.23 8.93
N LYS A 2 2.93 4.02 7.89
CA LYS A 2 1.97 4.94 7.25
C LYS A 2 1.88 4.65 5.74
N LEU A 3 0.68 4.76 5.15
CA LEU A 3 0.49 4.70 3.70
C LEU A 3 0.73 6.06 3.02
N SER A 4 1.23 6.02 1.79
CA SER A 4 1.31 7.16 0.87
C SER A 4 1.05 6.72 -0.56
N LEU A 5 0.71 7.67 -1.43
CA LEU A 5 0.75 7.46 -2.87
C LEU A 5 2.04 8.04 -3.45
N TRP A 6 2.63 7.34 -4.41
CA TRP A 6 3.80 7.79 -5.17
C TRP A 6 3.47 7.94 -6.65
N TYR A 7 4.10 8.90 -7.33
CA TYR A 7 3.84 9.25 -8.73
C TYR A 7 2.36 9.53 -9.07
N VAL A 8 1.64 10.17 -8.14
CA VAL A 8 0.25 10.58 -8.33
C VAL A 8 0.14 12.10 -8.30
N HIS A 9 -0.69 12.66 -9.19
CA HIS A 9 -1.07 14.07 -9.14
C HIS A 9 -2.09 14.30 -8.03
N GLY A 10 -1.82 15.27 -7.15
CA GLY A 10 -2.72 15.65 -6.05
C GLY A 10 -2.01 16.55 -5.05
N THR A 11 -2.76 17.33 -4.28
CA THR A 11 -2.24 18.04 -3.11
C THR A 11 -1.97 17.06 -1.97
N ASP A 12 -1.17 17.47 -0.97
CA ASP A 12 -0.92 16.66 0.22
C ASP A 12 -2.22 16.23 0.93
N GLU A 13 -3.23 17.10 0.93
CA GLU A 13 -4.55 16.84 1.51
C GLU A 13 -5.34 15.80 0.70
N GLN A 14 -5.28 15.88 -0.63
CA GLN A 14 -5.93 14.91 -1.52
C GLN A 14 -5.25 13.55 -1.42
N ILE A 15 -3.91 13.51 -1.37
CA ILE A 15 -3.14 12.28 -1.15
C ILE A 15 -3.47 11.69 0.23
N ALA A 16 -3.55 12.52 1.28
CA ALA A 16 -3.95 12.06 2.60
C ALA A 16 -5.35 11.43 2.60
N ALA A 17 -6.33 12.07 1.95
CA ALA A 17 -7.69 11.53 1.82
C ALA A 17 -7.73 10.21 1.05
N ALA A 18 -6.94 10.09 -0.03
CA ALA A 18 -6.83 8.84 -0.79
C ALA A 18 -6.18 7.72 0.03
N THR A 19 -5.13 8.03 0.79
CA THR A 19 -4.49 7.05 1.69
C THR A 19 -5.41 6.60 2.81
N GLN A 20 -6.29 7.49 3.30
CA GLN A 20 -7.31 7.13 4.29
C GLN A 20 -8.35 6.15 3.71
N ALA A 21 -8.67 6.26 2.42
CA ALA A 21 -9.54 5.30 1.74
C ALA A 21 -8.88 3.90 1.66
N ALA A 22 -7.57 3.85 1.38
CA ALA A 22 -6.80 2.60 1.44
C ALA A 22 -6.82 1.97 2.83
N GLU A 23 -6.56 2.77 3.88
CA GLU A 23 -6.58 2.29 5.28
C GLU A 23 -7.96 1.75 5.67
N ALA A 24 -9.04 2.43 5.25
CA ALA A 24 -10.41 1.99 5.51
C ALA A 24 -10.75 0.66 4.82
N GLU A 25 -10.26 0.42 3.59
CA GLU A 25 -10.49 -0.85 2.89
C GLU A 25 -9.71 -2.01 3.56
N LEU A 26 -8.49 -1.77 4.04
CA LEU A 26 -7.74 -2.74 4.85
C LEU A 26 -8.46 -3.06 6.17
N GLU A 27 -8.96 -2.04 6.87
CA GLU A 27 -9.70 -2.19 8.13
C GLU A 27 -10.98 -3.03 7.93
N LYS A 28 -11.76 -2.75 6.89
CA LYS A 28 -12.96 -3.51 6.51
C LYS A 28 -12.66 -4.99 6.28
N ARG A 29 -11.48 -5.30 5.73
CA ARG A 29 -11.02 -6.67 5.48
C ARG A 29 -10.34 -7.31 6.69
N ARG A 30 -10.12 -6.54 7.77
CA ARG A 30 -9.42 -6.96 8.99
C ARG A 30 -7.99 -7.42 8.71
N VAL A 31 -7.31 -6.75 7.79
CA VAL A 31 -5.90 -6.99 7.45
C VAL A 31 -5.09 -5.77 7.85
N THR A 32 -3.90 -5.97 8.43
CA THR A 32 -3.02 -4.85 8.79
C THR A 32 -2.23 -4.36 7.57
N ILE A 33 -1.73 -3.12 7.62
CA ILE A 33 -0.84 -2.59 6.56
C ILE A 33 0.40 -3.47 6.43
N GLU A 34 0.98 -3.85 7.57
CA GLU A 34 2.16 -4.69 7.67
C GLU A 34 1.95 -6.05 6.99
N ASP A 35 0.84 -6.75 7.31
CA ASP A 35 0.55 -8.07 6.75
C ASP A 35 0.25 -8.01 5.24
N ALA A 36 -0.55 -7.03 4.81
CA ALA A 36 -0.89 -6.84 3.40
C ALA A 36 0.35 -6.50 2.55
N PHE A 37 1.22 -5.63 3.05
CA PHE A 37 2.44 -5.25 2.36
C PHE A 37 3.45 -6.41 2.32
N ALA A 38 3.67 -7.10 3.45
CA ALA A 38 4.59 -8.22 3.51
C ALA A 38 4.20 -9.34 2.54
N ALA A 39 2.92 -9.73 2.51
CA ALA A 39 2.42 -10.73 1.58
C ALA A 39 2.61 -10.33 0.10
N THR A 40 2.49 -9.03 -0.21
CA THR A 40 2.70 -8.53 -1.57
C THR A 40 4.18 -8.51 -1.95
N VAL A 41 5.08 -8.20 -1.01
CA VAL A 41 6.53 -8.31 -1.23
C VAL A 41 6.92 -9.77 -1.44
N GLU A 42 6.45 -10.67 -0.58
CA GLU A 42 6.73 -12.10 -0.68
C GLU A 42 6.27 -12.67 -2.02
N LEU A 43 5.04 -12.36 -2.46
CA LEU A 43 4.55 -12.77 -3.77
C LEU A 43 5.41 -12.26 -4.93
N ASN A 44 5.91 -11.01 -4.87
CA ASN A 44 6.74 -10.44 -5.93
C ASN A 44 8.17 -11.00 -5.93
N ASP A 45 8.63 -11.55 -4.80
CA ASP A 45 9.92 -12.21 -4.68
C ASP A 45 9.89 -13.68 -5.15
N LEU A 46 8.70 -14.24 -5.41
CA LEU A 46 8.57 -15.59 -5.96
C LEU A 46 8.88 -15.62 -7.47
N ASP A 47 9.88 -16.42 -7.85
CA ASP A 47 10.29 -16.63 -9.24
C ASP A 47 9.61 -17.87 -9.88
N ASP A 48 8.97 -18.76 -9.10
CA ASP A 48 8.36 -20.03 -9.54
C ASP A 48 6.84 -20.09 -9.27
N GLU A 49 6.05 -20.39 -10.31
CA GLU A 49 4.59 -20.55 -10.24
C GLU A 49 4.15 -21.67 -9.27
N ALA A 50 5.00 -22.66 -8.99
CA ALA A 50 4.71 -23.71 -8.01
C ALA A 50 4.73 -23.20 -6.56
N GLU A 51 5.56 -22.20 -6.25
CA GLU A 51 5.66 -21.58 -4.92
C GLU A 51 4.46 -20.67 -4.65
N VAL A 52 3.88 -20.07 -5.69
CA VAL A 52 2.65 -19.26 -5.60
C VAL A 52 1.46 -20.08 -5.06
N ALA A 53 1.43 -21.39 -5.29
CA ALA A 53 0.38 -22.26 -4.77
C ALA A 53 0.51 -22.53 -3.26
N GLU A 54 1.70 -22.37 -2.66
CA GLU A 54 1.95 -22.62 -1.24
C GLU A 54 1.56 -21.42 -0.34
N ILE A 55 1.64 -20.20 -0.87
CA ILE A 55 1.19 -18.95 -0.21
C ILE A 55 -0.31 -18.67 -0.33
N MET A 56 -1.12 -19.68 -0.67
CA MET A 56 -2.58 -19.56 -0.80
C MET A 56 -3.29 -18.91 0.44
N PRO A 57 -2.82 -19.09 1.69
CA PRO A 57 -3.33 -18.35 2.86
C PRO A 57 -3.05 -16.83 2.83
N GLU A 58 -1.99 -16.40 2.15
CA GLU A 58 -1.57 -15.01 2.04
C GLU A 58 -2.26 -14.25 0.89
N LEU A 59 -2.92 -14.98 -0.02
CA LEU A 59 -3.71 -14.38 -1.10
C LEU A 59 -4.80 -13.43 -0.59
N LEU A 60 -5.33 -13.64 0.63
CA LEU A 60 -6.26 -12.71 1.25
C LEU A 60 -5.60 -11.37 1.60
N ALA A 61 -4.35 -11.40 2.08
CA ALA A 61 -3.57 -10.22 2.41
C ALA A 61 -3.11 -9.48 1.14
N VAL A 62 -2.66 -10.21 0.11
CA VAL A 62 -2.36 -9.66 -1.22
C VAL A 62 -3.60 -9.03 -1.85
N SER A 63 -4.74 -9.73 -1.84
CA SER A 63 -5.99 -9.18 -2.36
C SER A 63 -6.44 -7.94 -1.59
N ALA A 64 -6.21 -7.90 -0.27
CA ALA A 64 -6.48 -6.71 0.52
C ALA A 64 -5.58 -5.53 0.13
N TRP A 65 -4.31 -5.77 -0.19
CA TRP A 65 -3.40 -4.72 -0.68
C TRP A 65 -3.89 -4.10 -1.99
N TYR A 66 -4.19 -4.92 -3.01
CA TYR A 66 -4.67 -4.39 -4.29
C TYR A 66 -6.02 -3.69 -4.17
N ALA A 67 -6.93 -4.20 -3.33
CA ALA A 67 -8.19 -3.51 -3.06
C ALA A 67 -7.98 -2.15 -2.38
N ALA A 68 -6.99 -2.05 -1.49
CA ALA A 68 -6.63 -0.79 -0.83
C ALA A 68 -5.99 0.21 -1.82
N GLU A 69 -5.16 -0.28 -2.76
CA GLU A 69 -4.60 0.53 -3.84
C GLU A 69 -5.69 1.06 -4.77
N ASP A 70 -6.61 0.20 -5.22
CA ASP A 70 -7.77 0.60 -6.03
C ASP A 70 -8.62 1.65 -5.30
N ALA A 71 -8.92 1.45 -4.01
CA ALA A 71 -9.67 2.43 -3.22
C ALA A 71 -8.96 3.79 -3.13
N ALA A 72 -7.63 3.80 -3.04
CA ALA A 72 -6.84 5.03 -3.07
C ALA A 72 -6.90 5.70 -4.45
N PHE A 73 -6.81 4.93 -5.52
CA PHE A 73 -6.82 5.41 -6.90
C PHE A 73 -8.19 5.94 -7.33
N GLU A 74 -9.26 5.25 -6.97
CA GLU A 74 -10.62 5.75 -7.12
C GLU A 74 -10.76 7.08 -6.37
N LYS A 75 -10.30 7.13 -5.12
CA LYS A 75 -10.45 8.34 -4.31
C LYS A 75 -9.67 9.53 -4.86
N ILE A 76 -8.43 9.31 -5.30
CA ILE A 76 -7.65 10.41 -5.87
C ILE A 76 -8.22 10.85 -7.21
N ALA A 77 -8.69 9.92 -8.05
CA ALA A 77 -9.34 10.24 -9.31
C ALA A 77 -10.63 11.04 -9.13
N GLU A 78 -11.43 10.75 -8.10
CA GLU A 78 -12.59 11.58 -7.72
C GLU A 78 -12.19 13.02 -7.36
N LEU A 79 -11.06 13.19 -6.67
CA LEU A 79 -10.61 14.47 -6.15
C LEU A 79 -9.89 15.33 -7.19
N THR A 80 -9.23 14.71 -8.16
CA THR A 80 -8.41 15.40 -9.17
C THR A 80 -9.03 15.39 -10.57
N GLY A 81 -9.97 14.48 -10.82
CA GLY A 81 -10.55 14.25 -12.14
C GLY A 81 -9.68 13.38 -13.07
N GLU A 82 -8.55 12.86 -12.58
CA GLU A 82 -7.59 12.09 -13.39
C GLU A 82 -7.24 10.75 -12.73
N TRP A 83 -7.27 9.67 -13.52
CA TRP A 83 -6.85 8.36 -13.05
C TRP A 83 -5.32 8.26 -12.94
N PRO A 84 -4.76 7.76 -11.81
CA PRO A 84 -3.31 7.70 -11.60
C PRO A 84 -2.64 6.54 -12.35
N LEU A 85 -2.39 6.70 -13.65
CA LEU A 85 -1.84 5.64 -14.53
C LEU A 85 -0.46 5.10 -14.12
N GLN A 86 0.34 5.88 -13.39
CA GLN A 86 1.68 5.50 -12.92
C GLN A 86 1.77 5.51 -11.38
N GLY A 87 0.62 5.56 -10.71
CA GLY A 87 0.55 5.61 -9.25
C GLY A 87 0.96 4.28 -8.63
N SER A 88 1.42 4.35 -7.38
CA SER A 88 1.50 3.16 -6.52
C SER A 88 1.17 3.53 -5.09
N LEU A 89 0.47 2.62 -4.40
CA LEU A 89 0.37 2.64 -2.95
C LEU A 89 1.70 2.19 -2.36
N ILE A 90 2.22 2.94 -1.39
CA ILE A 90 3.51 2.65 -0.76
C ILE A 90 3.41 2.69 0.76
N VAL A 91 4.27 1.93 1.41
CA VAL A 91 4.51 2.02 2.85
C VAL A 91 5.66 2.97 3.12
N VAL A 92 5.41 3.99 3.95
CA VAL A 92 6.42 4.94 4.43
C VAL A 92 6.84 4.55 5.84
N GLU A 93 8.06 4.07 5.98
CA GLU A 93 8.65 3.83 7.30
C GLU A 93 9.03 5.16 7.97
N PRO A 94 8.77 5.31 9.29
CA PRO A 94 9.26 6.46 10.02
C PRO A 94 10.79 6.48 9.99
N LYS A 95 11.39 7.59 9.53
CA LYS A 95 12.85 7.77 9.51
C LYS A 95 13.42 7.46 10.90
N ARG A 96 14.20 6.37 11.02
CA ARG A 96 14.97 6.10 12.24
C ARG A 96 15.92 7.27 12.46
N LYS A 97 15.77 8.00 13.57
CA LYS A 97 16.75 9.01 13.97
C LYS A 97 18.08 8.29 14.16
N LYS A 98 19.07 8.58 13.31
CA LYS A 98 20.45 8.15 13.54
C LYS A 98 20.84 8.66 14.92
N LYS A 99 21.07 7.77 15.88
CA LYS A 99 21.81 8.14 17.09
C LYS A 99 23.18 8.60 16.60
N SER A 100 23.45 9.90 16.69
CA SER A 100 24.79 10.42 16.50
C SER A 100 25.71 9.65 17.45
N PRO A 101 26.83 9.06 16.98
CA PRO A 101 27.78 8.47 17.88
C PRO A 101 28.29 9.59 18.80
N SER A 102 28.00 9.47 20.09
CA SER A 102 28.62 10.29 21.12
C SER A 102 30.12 10.08 21.04
N ARG A 103 30.84 11.10 20.57
CA ARG A 103 32.29 11.24 20.77
C ARG A 103 32.53 12.01 22.04
#